data_AF-A0AAF5CRT9-F1
#
_entry.id   AF-A0AAF5CRT9-F1
#
_cell.length_a   1.000
_cell.length_b   1.000
_cell.length_c   1.000
_cell.angle_alpha   90.00
_cell.angle_beta   90.00
_cell.angle_gamma   90.00
#
_symmetry.space_group_name_H-M   'P 1'
#
loop_
_entity.id
_entity.type
_entity.pdbx_description
1 polymer ?
#
loop_
_entity_poly.entity_id
_entity_poly.type
_entity_poly.pdbx_seq_one_letter_code
_entity_poly.pdbx_strand_id
1 'polypeptide(L)'
;MWSNTPSVVIGRHQNPWLEINIPYVIENKINIVRRYSGGGTVYHDLGNLNISILTEHSYHCRPKNLSMLSNILNNKYKINILPNKRDDMILNPGERKISGTAARISRGRAYHHLTLLVNVDLLTLKKALKSPWIDRIETNATRSVPANAVGFLEQEVKNITVEDVRETLINGLTERNNGEIKINLVNPDNDGEIDVNDWESLRSWNWIYGKTPKFIYKYTEKKIPLEIEKGKIKTLDRELPRILPD
;
A
#
# COMPACT_ATOMS: atom_id res chain seq x y z
N MET A 1 -13.01 -2.79 5.68
CA MET A 1 -11.70 -3.17 6.26
C MET A 1 -11.38 -4.56 5.77
N TRP A 2 -10.13 -4.86 5.38
CA TRP A 2 -9.76 -6.17 4.82
C TRP A 2 -8.27 -6.46 4.95
N SER A 3 -7.88 -7.71 4.79
CA SER A 3 -6.48 -8.14 4.65
C SER A 3 -6.32 -8.81 3.29
N ASN A 4 -5.11 -8.76 2.74
CA ASN A 4 -4.80 -9.42 1.47
C ASN A 4 -3.87 -10.61 1.75
N THR A 5 -3.89 -11.59 0.87
CA THR A 5 -2.76 -12.51 0.73
C THR A 5 -1.48 -11.74 0.40
N PRO A 6 -0.28 -12.34 0.57
CA PRO A 6 0.99 -11.67 0.28
C PRO A 6 0.97 -10.89 -1.04
N SER A 7 1.06 -9.56 -0.93
CA SER A 7 0.90 -8.65 -2.07
C SER A 7 1.76 -7.39 -1.90
N VAL A 8 2.34 -6.91 -2.99
CA VAL A 8 2.91 -5.56 -3.09
C VAL A 8 1.96 -4.64 -3.86
N VAL A 9 1.61 -3.51 -3.25
CA VAL A 9 0.67 -2.54 -3.80
C VAL A 9 1.40 -1.25 -4.17
N ILE A 10 1.61 -1.07 -5.47
CA ILE A 10 2.34 0.05 -6.08
C ILE A 10 1.45 1.27 -6.14
N GLY A 11 1.98 2.44 -5.77
CA GLY A 11 1.28 3.71 -5.96
C GLY A 11 1.12 4.10 -7.43
N ARG A 12 0.07 4.84 -7.76
CA ARG A 12 -0.30 5.19 -9.15
C ARG A 12 0.86 5.69 -10.00
N HIS A 13 1.71 6.55 -9.45
CA HIS A 13 2.79 7.26 -10.16
C HIS A 13 4.18 6.68 -9.92
N GLN A 14 4.27 5.46 -9.39
CA GLN A 14 5.55 4.84 -9.06
C GLN A 14 6.04 3.88 -10.15
N ASN A 15 7.34 3.62 -10.13
CA ASN A 15 8.00 2.65 -10.99
C ASN A 15 8.17 1.30 -10.26
N PRO A 16 7.51 0.21 -10.69
CA PRO A 16 7.57 -1.08 -9.99
C PRO A 16 8.99 -1.67 -9.96
N TRP A 17 9.79 -1.45 -11.01
CA TRP A 17 11.18 -1.89 -11.06
C TRP A 17 12.09 -1.10 -10.11
N LEU A 18 11.67 0.07 -9.65
CA LEU A 18 12.41 0.85 -8.65
C LEU A 18 12.00 0.47 -7.22
N GLU A 19 10.73 0.09 -7.04
CA GLU A 19 10.11 -0.03 -5.71
C GLU A 19 10.06 -1.47 -5.18
N ILE A 20 10.11 -2.47 -6.07
CA ILE A 20 9.87 -3.87 -5.72
C ILE A 20 11.05 -4.73 -6.15
N ASN A 21 11.38 -5.71 -5.31
CA ASN A 21 12.23 -6.83 -5.68
C ASN A 21 11.43 -7.82 -6.54
N ILE A 22 11.26 -7.53 -7.83
CA ILE A 22 10.42 -8.32 -8.75
C ILE A 22 10.82 -9.82 -8.77
N PRO A 23 12.11 -10.19 -8.81
CA PRO A 23 12.51 -11.60 -8.75
C PRO A 23 12.00 -12.29 -7.49
N TYR A 24 12.22 -11.67 -6.32
CA TYR A 24 11.79 -12.22 -5.03
C TYR A 24 10.27 -12.36 -4.94
N VAL A 25 9.49 -11.36 -5.36
CA VAL A 25 8.03 -11.44 -5.27
C VAL A 25 7.45 -12.49 -6.22
N ILE A 26 8.04 -12.70 -7.40
CA ILE A 26 7.62 -13.77 -8.32
C ILE A 26 7.93 -15.15 -7.70
N GLU A 27 9.16 -15.34 -7.22
CA GLU A 27 9.60 -16.59 -6.59
C GLU A 27 8.71 -16.97 -5.39
N ASN A 28 8.37 -15.99 -4.56
CA ASN A 28 7.57 -16.18 -3.36
C ASN A 28 6.05 -16.05 -3.60
N LYS A 29 5.61 -16.01 -4.86
CA LYS A 29 4.19 -15.92 -5.26
C LYS A 29 3.43 -14.76 -4.59
N ILE A 30 4.12 -13.64 -4.41
CA ILE A 30 3.57 -12.39 -3.88
C ILE A 30 2.93 -11.62 -5.04
N ASN A 31 1.66 -11.25 -4.88
CA ASN A 31 0.93 -10.55 -5.95
C ASN A 31 1.50 -9.15 -6.18
N ILE A 32 1.51 -8.70 -7.44
CA ILE A 32 1.91 -7.33 -7.80
C ILE A 32 0.68 -6.60 -8.31
N VAL A 33 0.26 -5.55 -7.63
CA VAL A 33 -0.91 -4.75 -8.01
C VAL A 33 -0.59 -3.26 -7.98
N ARG A 34 -1.29 -2.47 -8.80
CA ARG A 34 -1.20 -1.01 -8.79
C ARG A 34 -2.52 -0.42 -8.33
N ARG A 35 -2.49 0.48 -7.35
CA ARG A 35 -3.69 1.17 -6.87
C ARG A 35 -3.96 2.46 -7.64
N TYR A 36 -5.21 2.90 -7.59
CA TYR A 36 -5.65 4.13 -8.25
C TYR A 36 -5.15 5.43 -7.61
N SER A 37 -4.81 5.40 -6.32
CA SER A 37 -4.30 6.54 -5.56
C SER A 37 -2.77 6.66 -5.66
N GLY A 38 -2.24 7.84 -5.35
CA GLY A 38 -0.80 8.07 -5.23
C GLY A 38 -0.20 7.44 -3.97
N GLY A 39 0.96 7.94 -3.54
CA GLY A 39 1.69 7.46 -2.36
C GLY A 39 2.73 6.38 -2.66
N GLY A 40 3.42 5.90 -1.62
CA GLY A 40 4.50 4.90 -1.71
C GLY A 40 4.00 3.45 -1.88
N THR A 41 4.91 2.53 -2.22
CA THR A 41 4.61 1.11 -2.38
C THR A 41 4.56 0.48 -0.99
N VAL A 42 3.58 -0.39 -0.77
CA VAL A 42 3.36 -1.07 0.51
C VAL A 42 3.28 -2.58 0.30
N TYR A 43 3.66 -3.34 1.32
CA TYR A 43 3.48 -4.77 1.38
C TYR A 43 2.29 -5.10 2.28
N HIS A 44 1.48 -6.07 1.85
CA HIS A 44 0.36 -6.62 2.59
C HIS A 44 0.55 -8.13 2.77
N ASP A 45 0.11 -8.63 3.91
CA ASP A 45 -0.17 -10.03 4.18
C ASP A 45 -1.39 -10.11 5.12
N LEU A 46 -1.64 -11.29 5.70
CA LEU A 46 -2.72 -11.52 6.65
C LEU A 46 -2.47 -10.87 8.02
N GLY A 47 -1.25 -10.42 8.30
CA GLY A 47 -0.89 -9.64 9.50
C GLY A 47 -0.98 -8.13 9.31
N ASN A 48 -1.51 -7.67 8.18
CA ASN A 48 -1.76 -6.27 7.86
C ASN A 48 -3.25 -6.00 7.65
N LEU A 49 -3.79 -5.00 8.35
CA LEU A 49 -5.17 -4.53 8.19
C LEU A 49 -5.22 -3.32 7.25
N ASN A 50 -6.01 -3.41 6.17
CA ASN A 50 -6.30 -2.29 5.28
C ASN A 50 -7.62 -1.63 5.67
N ILE A 51 -7.59 -0.30 5.75
CA ILE A 51 -8.74 0.52 6.13
C ILE A 51 -8.91 1.60 5.07
N SER A 52 -10.12 1.72 4.54
CA SER A 52 -10.53 2.81 3.64
C SER A 52 -11.68 3.57 4.27
N ILE A 53 -11.53 4.89 4.36
CA ILE A 53 -12.55 5.83 4.81
C ILE A 53 -12.99 6.62 3.58
N LEU A 54 -14.24 6.41 3.18
CA LEU A 54 -14.86 7.06 2.03
C LEU A 54 -15.65 8.26 2.53
N THR A 55 -15.43 9.44 1.95
CA THR A 55 -16.09 10.68 2.32
C THR A 55 -16.45 11.49 1.09
N GLU A 56 -17.33 12.48 1.25
CA GLU A 56 -17.35 13.59 0.30
C GLU A 56 -16.04 14.37 0.38
N HIS A 57 -15.73 15.11 -0.68
CA HIS A 57 -14.54 15.94 -0.74
C HIS A 57 -14.49 16.98 0.41
N SER A 58 -15.62 17.61 0.73
CA SER A 58 -15.76 18.63 1.79
C SER A 58 -15.42 18.14 3.20
N TYR A 59 -15.61 16.84 3.46
CA TYR A 59 -15.35 16.23 4.77
C TYR A 59 -14.03 15.47 4.85
N HIS A 60 -13.25 15.46 3.76
CA HIS A 60 -12.01 14.71 3.69
C HIS A 60 -10.93 15.34 4.57
N CYS A 61 -10.52 14.67 5.65
CA CYS A 61 -9.46 15.15 6.54
C CYS A 61 -8.61 13.98 7.07
N ARG A 62 -7.39 13.83 6.54
CA ARG A 62 -6.48 12.73 6.92
C ARG A 62 -6.07 12.77 8.40
N PRO A 63 -5.63 13.91 8.97
CA PRO A 63 -5.27 13.96 10.40
C PRO A 63 -6.45 13.54 11.30
N LYS A 64 -7.66 14.05 11.04
CA LYS A 64 -8.87 13.70 11.79
C LYS A 64 -9.15 12.20 11.72
N ASN A 65 -9.05 11.62 10.52
CA ASN A 65 -9.25 10.19 10.29
C ASN A 65 -8.24 9.34 11.08
N LEU A 66 -6.96 9.72 11.08
CA LEU A 66 -5.91 8.98 11.79
C LEU A 66 -6.02 9.14 13.31
N SER A 67 -6.29 10.34 13.80
CA SER A 67 -6.52 10.59 15.23
C SER A 67 -7.73 9.79 15.74
N MET A 68 -8.80 9.69 14.94
CA MET A 68 -9.95 8.88 15.30
C MET A 68 -9.58 7.40 15.50
N LEU A 69 -8.86 6.80 14.55
CA LEU A 69 -8.46 5.39 14.63
C LEU A 69 -7.44 5.14 15.75
N SER A 70 -6.42 5.97 15.84
CA SER A 70 -5.38 5.85 16.88
C SER A 70 -5.95 6.03 18.29
N ASN A 71 -6.90 6.95 18.51
CA ASN A 71 -7.55 7.10 19.81
C ASN A 71 -8.30 5.84 20.25
N ILE A 72 -9.02 5.18 19.34
CA ILE A 72 -9.71 3.92 19.64
C ILE A 72 -8.71 2.85 20.09
N LEU A 73 -7.62 2.68 19.33
CA LEU A 73 -6.60 1.68 19.63
C LEU A 73 -5.84 1.98 20.92
N ASN A 74 -5.41 3.22 21.13
CA ASN A 74 -4.71 3.67 22.34
C ASN A 74 -5.59 3.44 23.58
N ASN A 75 -6.88 3.78 23.50
CA ASN A 75 -7.80 3.62 24.63
C ASN A 75 -7.99 2.15 25.00
N LYS A 76 -8.15 1.26 23.99
CA LYS A 76 -8.36 -0.17 24.20
C LYS A 76 -7.10 -0.86 24.72
N TYR A 77 -5.96 -0.62 24.10
CA TYR A 77 -4.74 -1.41 24.30
C TYR A 77 -3.68 -0.73 25.19
N LYS A 78 -3.92 0.52 25.62
CA LYS A 78 -2.97 1.31 26.43
C LYS A 78 -1.59 1.47 25.77
N ILE A 79 -1.62 1.64 24.45
CA ILE A 79 -0.45 1.90 23.59
C ILE A 79 -0.40 3.37 23.17
N ASN A 80 0.69 3.77 22.52
CA ASN A 80 0.92 5.15 22.08
C ASN A 80 1.13 5.22 20.55
N ILE A 81 0.02 5.20 19.81
CA ILE A 81 -0.03 5.46 18.37
C ILE A 81 -0.36 6.93 18.14
N LEU A 82 0.42 7.61 17.28
CA LEU A 82 0.17 9.00 16.91
C LEU A 82 0.27 9.20 15.39
N PRO A 83 -0.58 10.06 14.79
CA PRO A 83 -0.35 10.55 13.44
C PRO A 83 0.92 11.41 13.39
N ASN A 84 1.75 11.24 12.37
CA ASN A 84 2.92 12.08 12.12
C ASN A 84 2.63 13.19 11.08
N LYS A 85 3.62 14.05 10.81
CA LYS A 85 3.49 15.18 9.86
C LYS A 85 3.26 14.76 8.39
N ARG A 86 3.42 13.47 8.06
CA ARG A 86 3.20 12.93 6.72
C ARG A 86 1.86 12.21 6.58
N ASP A 87 1.01 12.35 7.60
CA ASP A 87 -0.23 11.61 7.73
C ASP A 87 0.00 10.09 7.72
N ASP A 88 1.08 9.60 8.34
CA ASP A 88 1.26 8.18 8.67
C ASP A 88 0.99 7.97 10.18
N MET A 89 0.84 6.72 10.63
CA MET A 89 0.82 6.41 12.07
C MET A 89 2.17 5.85 12.54
N ILE A 90 2.65 6.37 13.66
CA ILE A 90 3.85 5.92 14.37
C ILE A 90 3.48 5.33 15.72
N LEU A 91 4.21 4.30 16.14
CA LEU A 91 4.11 3.64 17.44
C LEU A 91 5.29 4.05 18.31
N ASN A 92 4.97 4.55 19.51
CA ASN A 92 5.95 4.97 20.50
C ASN A 92 6.04 3.95 21.65
N PRO A 93 7.24 3.75 22.22
CA PRO A 93 8.48 4.49 21.95
C PRO A 93 9.17 4.10 20.62
N GLY A 94 10.07 4.98 20.14
CA GLY A 94 10.94 4.75 18.99
C GLY A 94 10.43 5.24 17.63
N GLU A 95 9.31 5.97 17.58
CA GLU A 95 8.71 6.52 16.35
C GLU A 95 8.62 5.51 15.19
N ARG A 96 8.28 4.26 15.51
CA ARG A 96 8.23 3.17 14.52
C ARG A 96 7.01 3.35 13.64
N LYS A 97 7.18 3.50 12.33
CA LYS A 97 6.06 3.58 11.40
C LYS A 97 5.31 2.25 11.38
N ILE A 98 4.00 2.29 11.67
CA ILE A 98 3.11 1.11 11.65
C ILE A 98 2.01 1.22 10.58
N SER A 99 1.97 2.32 9.84
CA SER A 99 0.95 2.58 8.84
C SER A 99 1.51 3.41 7.70
N GLY A 100 1.19 3.05 6.46
CA GLY A 100 1.35 3.93 5.31
C GLY A 100 -0.01 4.40 4.81
N THR A 101 -0.15 5.68 4.46
CA THR A 101 -1.42 6.23 3.98
C THR A 101 -1.34 6.76 2.55
N ALA A 102 -2.51 6.81 1.91
CA ALA A 102 -2.69 7.55 0.68
C ALA A 102 -4.14 7.99 0.56
N ALA A 103 -4.39 8.93 -0.35
CA ALA A 103 -5.73 9.40 -0.64
C ALA A 103 -5.91 9.60 -2.13
N ARG A 104 -7.17 9.61 -2.56
CA ARG A 104 -7.56 10.12 -3.87
C ARG A 104 -8.77 11.00 -3.68
N ILE A 105 -8.70 12.18 -4.28
CA ILE A 105 -9.80 13.13 -4.36
C ILE A 105 -10.24 13.18 -5.82
N SER A 106 -11.55 13.09 -6.03
CA SER A 106 -12.22 13.24 -7.32
C SER A 106 -13.42 14.17 -7.13
N ARG A 107 -14.11 14.52 -8.22
CA ARG A 107 -15.25 15.44 -8.18
C ARG A 107 -16.33 14.92 -7.21
N GLY A 108 -16.50 15.63 -6.09
CA GLY A 108 -17.47 15.32 -5.03
C GLY A 108 -17.13 14.15 -4.10
N ARG A 109 -16.10 13.34 -4.41
CA ARG A 109 -15.80 12.10 -3.67
C ARG A 109 -14.33 12.03 -3.30
N ALA A 110 -14.04 11.54 -2.11
CA ALA A 110 -12.68 11.28 -1.67
C ALA A 110 -12.61 9.96 -0.92
N TYR A 111 -11.46 9.30 -0.97
CA TYR A 111 -11.15 8.23 -0.04
C TYR A 111 -9.77 8.45 0.55
N HIS A 112 -9.67 8.23 1.86
CA HIS A 112 -8.43 8.09 2.60
C HIS A 112 -8.26 6.63 2.93
N HIS A 113 -7.14 6.02 2.54
CA HIS A 113 -6.87 4.63 2.85
C HIS A 113 -5.50 4.48 3.47
N LEU A 114 -5.38 3.48 4.34
CA LEU A 114 -4.18 3.20 5.10
C LEU A 114 -3.99 1.70 5.29
N THR A 115 -2.72 1.35 5.46
CA THR A 115 -2.29 0.06 6.01
C THR A 115 -2.10 0.19 7.51
N LEU A 116 -2.29 -0.87 8.27
CA LEU A 116 -1.96 -0.96 9.68
C LEU A 116 -1.28 -2.31 9.93
N LEU A 117 0.01 -2.26 10.28
CA LEU A 117 0.83 -3.42 10.54
C LEU A 117 0.52 -3.95 11.94
N VAL A 118 -0.15 -5.10 12.01
CA VAL A 118 -0.61 -5.69 13.28
C VAL A 118 0.39 -6.75 13.76
N ASN A 119 0.58 -7.80 12.97
CA ASN A 119 1.50 -8.92 13.19
C ASN A 119 2.07 -9.41 11.85
N VAL A 120 2.53 -8.46 11.03
CA VAL A 120 3.07 -8.64 9.67
C VAL A 120 4.41 -9.40 9.66
N ASP A 121 4.70 -10.14 8.59
CA ASP A 121 6.06 -10.64 8.32
C ASP A 121 6.97 -9.50 7.84
N LEU A 122 7.68 -8.89 8.79
CA LEU A 122 8.63 -7.81 8.51
C LEU A 122 9.82 -8.24 7.63
N LEU A 123 10.22 -9.52 7.65
CA LEU A 123 11.33 -9.99 6.84
C LEU A 123 10.92 -10.02 5.37
N THR A 124 9.75 -10.58 5.08
CA THR A 124 9.19 -10.61 3.73
C THR A 124 8.89 -9.20 3.23
N LEU A 125 8.33 -8.31 4.07
CA LEU A 125 8.12 -6.91 3.73
C LEU A 125 9.42 -6.22 3.27
N LYS A 126 10.50 -6.34 4.05
CA LYS A 126 11.78 -5.70 3.73
C LYS A 126 12.40 -6.25 2.44
N LYS A 127 12.32 -7.56 2.23
CA LYS A 127 12.85 -8.20 1.02
C LYS A 127 12.04 -7.84 -0.23
N ALA A 128 10.71 -7.80 -0.12
CA ALA A 128 9.81 -7.51 -1.23
C ALA A 128 9.94 -6.07 -1.74
N LEU A 129 10.26 -5.11 -0.86
CA LEU A 129 10.32 -3.68 -1.19
C LEU A 129 11.74 -3.14 -1.45
N LYS A 130 12.72 -4.02 -1.70
CA LYS A 130 14.10 -3.64 -2.00
C LYS A 130 14.49 -4.03 -3.43
N SER A 131 14.27 -3.13 -4.38
CA SER A 131 14.64 -3.38 -5.77
C SER A 131 16.16 -3.62 -5.93
N PRO A 132 16.58 -4.64 -6.70
CA PRO A 132 17.98 -4.85 -7.05
C PRO A 132 18.49 -3.88 -8.14
N TRP A 133 17.60 -3.13 -8.79
CA TRP A 133 17.94 -2.26 -9.93
C TRP A 133 17.94 -0.76 -9.57
N ILE A 134 17.92 -0.42 -8.28
CA ILE A 134 17.70 0.95 -7.81
C ILE A 134 18.73 1.94 -8.39
N ASP A 135 19.98 1.51 -8.53
CA ASP A 135 21.10 2.31 -9.02
C ASP A 135 21.22 2.29 -10.56
N ARG A 136 20.40 1.48 -11.22
CA ARG A 136 20.36 1.33 -12.69
C ARG A 136 19.18 2.04 -13.34
N ILE A 137 18.32 2.69 -12.55
CA ILE A 137 17.08 3.33 -13.01
C ILE A 137 17.11 4.83 -12.76
N GLU A 138 17.06 5.60 -13.85
CA GLU A 138 16.86 7.05 -13.80
C GLU A 138 15.41 7.38 -14.18
N THR A 139 14.69 8.06 -13.29
CA THR A 139 13.27 8.36 -13.48
C THR A 139 12.80 9.53 -12.64
N ASN A 140 11.78 10.22 -13.13
CA ASN A 140 10.99 11.22 -12.39
C ASN A 140 9.74 10.61 -11.72
N ALA A 141 9.61 9.27 -11.70
CA ALA A 141 8.53 8.59 -11.01
C ALA A 141 8.55 8.91 -9.50
N THR A 142 7.38 8.95 -8.89
CA THR A 142 7.26 9.10 -7.44
C THR A 142 7.96 7.94 -6.74
N ARG A 143 8.82 8.24 -5.76
CA ARG A 143 9.54 7.25 -4.96
C ARG A 143 8.87 7.04 -3.61
N SER A 144 8.93 5.82 -3.08
CA SER A 144 8.64 5.64 -1.66
C SER A 144 9.67 6.38 -0.83
N VAL A 145 9.24 6.87 0.32
CA VAL A 145 10.15 7.43 1.31
C VAL A 145 10.26 6.44 2.46
N PRO A 146 11.42 5.81 2.65
CA PRO A 146 11.63 4.84 3.73
C PRO A 146 11.34 5.45 5.09
N ALA A 147 10.79 4.64 5.99
CA ALA A 147 10.70 5.01 7.40
C ALA A 147 12.04 4.77 8.09
N ASN A 148 12.39 5.62 9.06
CA ASN A 148 13.57 5.44 9.90
C ASN A 148 13.50 4.11 10.67
N ALA A 149 12.30 3.78 11.16
CA ALA A 149 12.00 2.50 11.80
C ALA A 149 10.60 2.02 11.37
N VAL A 150 10.44 0.71 11.23
CA VAL A 150 9.16 0.04 10.93
C VAL A 150 8.79 -0.81 12.14
N GLY A 151 7.53 -0.74 12.56
CA GLY A 151 7.00 -1.54 13.66
C GLY A 151 5.67 -2.20 13.31
N PHE A 152 5.10 -2.90 14.29
CA PHE A 152 3.79 -3.52 14.22
C PHE A 152 3.19 -3.65 15.62
N LEU A 153 1.86 -3.76 15.73
CA LEU A 153 1.15 -3.69 17.02
C LEU A 153 1.51 -4.82 17.99
N GLU A 154 1.79 -6.03 17.50
CA GLU A 154 2.14 -7.18 18.35
C GLU A 154 3.44 -6.96 19.15
N GLN A 155 4.27 -5.99 18.76
CA GLN A 155 5.42 -5.58 19.55
C GLN A 155 5.04 -4.98 20.93
N GLU A 156 3.83 -4.42 21.05
CA GLU A 156 3.32 -3.80 22.29
C GLU A 156 2.13 -4.56 22.88
N VAL A 157 1.34 -5.24 22.04
CA VAL A 157 0.17 -6.01 22.46
C VAL A 157 0.36 -7.47 22.06
N LYS A 158 0.90 -8.26 22.99
CA LYS A 158 1.25 -9.67 22.72
C LYS A 158 0.04 -10.46 22.21
N ASN A 159 0.27 -11.26 21.16
CA ASN A 159 -0.72 -12.12 20.49
C ASN A 159 -1.90 -11.37 19.83
N ILE A 160 -1.82 -10.04 19.65
CA ILE A 160 -2.87 -9.30 18.94
C ILE A 160 -2.96 -9.75 17.49
N THR A 161 -4.18 -10.03 17.04
CA THR A 161 -4.47 -10.43 15.67
C THR A 161 -5.11 -9.28 14.89
N VAL A 162 -5.10 -9.39 13.56
CA VAL A 162 -5.85 -8.46 12.71
C VAL A 162 -7.35 -8.47 13.03
N GLU A 163 -7.90 -9.61 13.47
CA GLU A 163 -9.31 -9.69 13.87
C GLU A 163 -9.58 -8.85 15.13
N ASP A 164 -8.75 -8.98 16.17
CA ASP A 164 -8.88 -8.19 17.39
C ASP A 164 -8.87 -6.68 17.12
N VAL A 165 -7.99 -6.25 16.21
CA VAL A 165 -7.89 -4.85 15.77
C VAL A 165 -9.13 -4.44 15.00
N ARG A 166 -9.62 -5.27 14.08
CA ARG A 166 -10.82 -4.99 13.30
C ARG A 166 -12.04 -4.83 14.21
N GLU A 167 -12.27 -5.78 15.11
CA GLU A 167 -13.38 -5.74 16.07
C GLU A 167 -13.28 -4.51 16.99
N THR A 168 -12.07 -4.21 17.47
CA THR A 168 -11.83 -3.01 18.30
C THR A 168 -12.18 -1.73 17.56
N LEU A 169 -11.80 -1.61 16.28
CA LEU A 169 -12.14 -0.46 15.46
C LEU A 169 -13.64 -0.38 15.17
N ILE A 170 -14.29 -1.51 14.86
CA ILE A 170 -15.74 -1.56 14.67
C ILE A 170 -16.45 -1.06 15.93
N ASN A 171 -16.14 -1.63 17.08
CA ASN A 171 -16.77 -1.27 18.36
C ASN A 171 -16.55 0.20 18.70
N GLY A 172 -15.31 0.69 18.59
CA GLY A 172 -15.00 2.09 18.86
C GLY A 172 -15.64 3.07 17.87
N LEU A 173 -15.83 2.68 16.61
CA LEU A 173 -16.58 3.50 15.66
C LEU A 173 -18.08 3.49 15.96
N THR A 174 -18.64 2.33 16.32
CA THR A 174 -20.06 2.17 16.67
C THR A 174 -20.41 3.01 17.89
N GLU A 175 -19.60 2.95 18.95
CA GLU A 175 -19.78 3.79 20.16
C GLU A 175 -19.76 5.29 19.83
N ARG A 176 -18.84 5.70 18.95
CA ARG A 176 -18.73 7.10 18.51
C ARG A 176 -19.89 7.57 17.64
N ASN A 177 -20.64 6.64 17.04
CA ASN A 177 -21.82 6.93 16.23
C ASN A 177 -23.11 6.58 16.99
N ASN A 178 -23.12 6.74 18.31
CA ASN A 178 -24.27 6.49 19.20
C ASN A 178 -24.87 5.08 19.06
N GLY A 179 -24.07 4.07 18.70
CA GLY A 179 -24.52 2.70 18.50
C GLY A 179 -25.03 2.38 17.09
N GLU A 180 -25.04 3.34 16.16
CA GLU A 180 -25.71 3.21 14.86
C GLU A 180 -24.73 2.98 13.70
N ILE A 181 -24.07 1.82 13.63
CA ILE A 181 -23.30 1.43 12.44
C ILE A 181 -23.83 0.13 11.85
N LYS A 182 -24.21 0.18 10.57
CA LYS A 182 -24.53 -1.02 9.80
C LYS A 182 -23.24 -1.70 9.33
N ILE A 183 -23.03 -2.94 9.75
CA ILE A 183 -21.91 -3.76 9.32
C ILE A 183 -22.37 -4.64 8.15
N ASN A 184 -21.69 -4.56 7.01
CA ASN A 184 -21.91 -5.45 5.87
C ASN A 184 -20.63 -6.27 5.64
N LEU A 185 -20.78 -7.59 5.61
CA LEU A 185 -19.70 -8.50 5.21
C LEU A 185 -19.73 -8.62 3.68
N VAL A 186 -18.59 -8.33 3.05
CA VAL A 186 -18.45 -8.36 1.59
C VAL A 186 -17.57 -9.54 1.21
N ASN A 187 -18.06 -10.41 0.33
CA ASN A 187 -17.26 -11.44 -0.30
C ASN A 187 -16.97 -11.01 -1.76
N PRO A 188 -15.75 -10.56 -2.07
CA PRO A 188 -15.43 -10.06 -3.41
C PRO A 188 -15.49 -11.14 -4.50
N ASP A 189 -15.47 -12.43 -4.15
CA ASP A 189 -15.61 -13.52 -5.12
C ASP A 189 -17.08 -13.79 -5.50
N ASN A 190 -18.04 -13.20 -4.78
CA ASN A 190 -19.48 -13.36 -5.02
C ASN A 190 -20.21 -12.02 -4.85
N ASP A 191 -19.60 -10.94 -5.33
CA ASP A 191 -20.19 -9.61 -5.30
C ASP A 191 -20.60 -9.19 -6.72
N GLY A 192 -21.91 -9.22 -6.99
CA GLY A 192 -22.47 -8.83 -8.28
C GLY A 192 -22.34 -7.34 -8.61
N GLU A 193 -21.88 -6.50 -7.67
CA GLU A 193 -21.61 -5.08 -7.92
C GLU A 193 -20.24 -4.84 -8.56
N ILE A 194 -19.35 -5.84 -8.55
CA ILE A 194 -18.00 -5.71 -9.13
C ILE A 194 -18.07 -5.92 -10.66
N ASP A 195 -17.72 -4.87 -11.41
CA ASP A 195 -17.60 -4.95 -12.87
C ASP A 195 -16.40 -5.83 -13.27
N VAL A 196 -16.67 -6.87 -14.06
CA VAL A 196 -15.64 -7.77 -14.60
C VAL A 196 -14.58 -7.03 -15.41
N ASN A 197 -14.96 -5.96 -16.13
CA ASN A 197 -14.03 -5.16 -16.92
C ASN A 197 -13.05 -4.38 -16.03
N ASP A 198 -13.53 -3.89 -14.88
CA ASP A 198 -12.67 -3.26 -13.88
C ASP A 198 -11.67 -4.28 -13.33
N TRP A 199 -12.12 -5.51 -13.09
CA TRP A 199 -11.28 -6.58 -12.58
C TRP A 199 -10.18 -6.99 -13.57
N GLU A 200 -10.52 -7.17 -14.84
CA GLU A 200 -9.57 -7.44 -15.92
C GLU A 200 -8.58 -6.29 -16.10
N SER A 201 -9.07 -5.05 -16.10
CA SER A 201 -8.25 -3.85 -16.21
C SER A 201 -7.23 -3.77 -15.07
N LEU A 202 -7.64 -4.01 -13.83
CA LEU A 202 -6.78 -3.97 -12.64
C LEU A 202 -5.70 -5.06 -12.63
N ARG A 203 -5.91 -6.17 -13.35
CA ARG A 203 -4.93 -7.26 -13.52
C ARG A 203 -4.06 -7.12 -14.76
N SER A 204 -4.44 -6.24 -15.68
CA SER A 204 -3.76 -6.08 -16.95
C SER A 204 -2.32 -5.58 -16.78
N TRP A 205 -1.44 -6.04 -17.67
CA TRP A 205 -0.07 -5.54 -17.74
C TRP A 205 -0.05 -4.02 -18.00
N ASN A 206 -0.94 -3.54 -18.87
CA ASN A 206 -1.12 -2.12 -19.21
C ASN A 206 -1.40 -1.25 -17.98
N TRP A 207 -2.10 -1.80 -16.98
CA TRP A 207 -2.35 -1.10 -15.73
C TRP A 207 -1.15 -1.20 -14.78
N ILE A 208 -0.70 -2.43 -14.47
CA ILE A 208 0.31 -2.67 -13.44
C ILE A 208 1.67 -2.07 -13.85
N TYR A 209 2.10 -2.30 -15.08
CA TYR A 209 3.40 -1.89 -15.61
C TYR A 209 3.28 -0.74 -16.59
N GLY A 210 2.25 -0.73 -17.44
CA GLY A 210 2.07 0.27 -18.49
C GLY A 210 1.79 1.69 -17.99
N LYS A 211 1.35 1.87 -16.74
CA LYS A 211 1.20 3.20 -16.09
C LYS A 211 2.48 3.74 -15.47
N THR A 212 3.60 3.03 -15.60
CA THR A 212 4.90 3.49 -15.10
C THR A 212 5.35 4.76 -15.83
N PRO A 213 5.72 5.84 -15.12
CA PRO A 213 6.32 7.01 -15.73
C PRO A 213 7.58 6.66 -16.51
N LYS A 214 7.96 7.52 -17.47
CA LYS A 214 9.14 7.32 -18.30
C LYS A 214 10.39 7.13 -17.44
N PHE A 215 11.28 6.24 -17.86
CA PHE A 215 12.55 6.01 -17.19
C PHE A 215 13.62 5.49 -18.15
N ILE A 216 14.86 5.59 -17.71
CA ILE A 216 16.03 5.06 -18.39
C ILE A 216 16.55 3.87 -17.57
N TYR A 217 16.82 2.75 -18.23
CA TYR A 217 17.46 1.58 -17.62
C TYR A 217 18.87 1.37 -18.16
N LYS A 218 19.85 1.35 -17.26
CA LYS A 218 21.27 1.12 -17.56
C LYS A 218 21.60 -0.35 -17.35
N TYR A 219 21.39 -1.15 -18.40
CA TYR A 219 21.56 -2.60 -18.37
C TYR A 219 23.04 -3.02 -18.23
N THR A 220 24.02 -2.25 -18.72
CA THR A 220 25.46 -2.50 -18.45
C THR A 220 26.23 -1.20 -18.61
N GLU A 221 27.39 -1.04 -17.95
CA GLU A 221 28.21 0.19 -18.09
C GLU A 221 28.63 0.48 -19.54
N LYS A 222 28.69 -0.55 -20.40
CA LYS A 222 29.20 -0.46 -21.78
C LYS A 222 28.12 -0.41 -22.86
N LYS A 223 26.83 -0.52 -22.52
CA LYS A 223 25.74 -0.52 -23.52
C LYS A 223 24.93 0.77 -23.50
N ILE A 224 24.32 1.06 -24.64
CA ILE A 224 23.38 2.16 -24.81
C ILE A 224 22.24 1.99 -23.80
N PRO A 225 21.92 3.02 -22.99
CA PRO A 225 20.82 2.97 -22.05
C PRO A 225 19.50 2.75 -22.77
N LEU A 226 18.59 1.98 -22.16
CA LEU A 226 17.26 1.74 -22.71
C LEU A 226 16.32 2.86 -22.24
N GLU A 227 15.62 3.48 -23.20
CA GLU A 227 14.49 4.36 -22.88
C GLU A 227 13.20 3.55 -22.77
N ILE A 228 12.52 3.67 -21.63
CA ILE A 228 11.26 2.99 -21.36
C ILE A 228 10.13 4.02 -21.29
N GLU A 229 9.09 3.82 -22.09
CA GLU A 229 7.86 4.58 -22.03
C GLU A 229 6.65 3.63 -21.87
N LYS A 230 5.77 3.92 -20.91
CA LYS A 230 4.60 3.08 -20.62
C LYS A 230 4.96 1.58 -20.44
N GLY A 231 6.08 1.33 -19.76
CA GLY A 231 6.63 -0.02 -19.53
C GLY A 231 7.22 -0.70 -20.77
N LYS A 232 7.24 -0.06 -21.94
CA LYS A 232 7.79 -0.63 -23.18
C LYS A 232 9.15 -0.03 -23.51
N ILE A 233 10.04 -0.83 -24.07
CA ILE A 233 11.30 -0.38 -24.64
C ILE A 233 10.97 0.44 -25.90
N LYS A 234 11.19 1.75 -25.85
CA LYS A 234 10.76 2.70 -26.88
C LYS A 234 11.30 2.36 -28.28
N THR A 235 12.54 1.88 -28.36
CA THR A 235 13.21 1.54 -29.62
C THR A 235 12.75 0.22 -30.24
N LEU A 236 12.12 -0.65 -29.46
CA LEU A 236 11.68 -1.99 -29.91
C LEU A 236 10.15 -2.14 -29.93
N ASP A 237 9.41 -1.14 -29.43
CA ASP A 237 7.96 -1.20 -29.12
C ASP A 237 7.53 -2.51 -28.42
N ARG A 238 8.42 -3.05 -27.59
CA ARG A 238 8.21 -4.31 -26.87
C ARG A 238 8.05 -4.05 -25.39
N GLU A 239 7.13 -4.77 -24.75
CA GLU A 239 7.00 -4.79 -23.29
C GLU A 239 8.35 -5.12 -22.64
N LEU A 240 8.74 -4.31 -21.65
CA LEU A 240 9.92 -4.61 -20.85
C LEU A 240 9.63 -5.86 -20.02
N PRO A 241 10.55 -6.84 -19.97
CA PRO A 241 10.38 -8.00 -19.13
C PRO A 241 10.24 -7.57 -17.66
N ARG A 242 9.48 -8.35 -16.89
CA ARG A 242 9.29 -8.08 -15.45
C ARG A 242 10.63 -8.17 -14.71
N ILE A 243 11.39 -9.22 -14.99
CA ILE A 243 12.77 -9.38 -14.50
C ILE A 243 13.68 -8.68 -15.50
N LEU A 244 14.34 -7.62 -15.05
CA LEU A 244 15.33 -6.93 -15.88
C LEU A 244 16.60 -7.76 -15.93
N PRO A 245 17.22 -7.85 -17.11
CA PRO A 245 18.47 -8.57 -17.22
C PRO A 245 19.58 -7.77 -16.53
N ASP A 246 20.64 -8.47 -16.09
CA ASP A 246 21.77 -7.89 -15.35
C ASP A 246 22.80 -7.08 -16.13
#